data_AF-A0A133KBF5-F1
#
_entry.id   AF-A0A133KBF5-F1
#
_cell.length_a   1.000
_cell.length_b   1.000
_cell.length_c   1.000
_cell.angle_alpha   90.00
_cell.angle_beta   90.00
_cell.angle_gamma   90.00
#
_symmetry.space_group_name_H-M   'P 1'
#
loop_
_entity.id
_entity.type
_entity.pdbx_description
1 polymer ?
#
loop_
_entity_poly.entity_id
_entity_poly.type
_entity_poly.pdbx_seq_one_letter_code
_entity_poly.pdbx_strand_id
1 'polypeptide(L)' 'MEALKNNKIKSGDRIAVNIEKNEWQIASVLAIVLSGAVYVPIDVDQPINRKNKILKKSDVKVVLSCDE' A
#
# COMPACT_ATOMS: atom_id res chain seq x y z
N MET A 1 8.03 -3.98 8.60
CA MET A 1 8.99 -4.35 7.53
C MET A 1 8.94 -5.83 7.14
N GLU A 2 8.74 -6.75 8.08
CA GLU A 2 8.72 -8.20 7.80
C GLU A 2 7.68 -8.59 6.73
N ALA A 3 6.48 -8.01 6.81
CA ALA A 3 5.45 -8.16 5.78
C ALA A 3 5.92 -7.77 4.36
N LEU A 4 6.77 -6.74 4.21
CA LEU A 4 7.32 -6.34 2.91
C LEU A 4 8.41 -7.32 2.43
N LYS A 5 9.23 -7.84 3.35
CA LYS A 5 10.30 -8.81 3.01
C LYS A 5 9.73 -10.13 2.51
N ASN A 6 8.67 -10.63 3.15
CA ASN A 6 8.02 -11.89 2.77
C ASN A 6 7.40 -11.81 1.35
N ASN A 7 7.00 -10.61 0.92
CA ASN A 7 6.44 -10.36 -0.40
C ASN A 7 7.50 -10.04 -1.48
N LYS A 8 8.80 -10.23 -1.18
CA LYS A 8 9.92 -10.00 -2.11
C LYS A 8 9.83 -8.62 -2.79
N ILE A 9 9.48 -7.61 -2.00
CA ILE A 9 9.41 -6.22 -2.45
C ILE A 9 10.81 -5.74 -2.81
N LYS A 10 10.91 -5.08 -3.96
CA LYS A 10 12.12 -4.47 -4.50
C LYS A 10 11.95 -2.96 -4.57
N SER A 11 13.07 -2.25 -4.67
CA SER A 11 13.01 -0.81 -4.93
C SER A 11 12.29 -0.53 -6.24
N GLY A 12 11.42 0.49 -6.22
CA GLY A 12 10.54 0.85 -7.34
C GLY A 12 9.21 0.08 -7.40
N ASP A 13 9.03 -1.01 -6.64
CA ASP A 13 7.74 -1.69 -6.58
C ASP A 13 6.66 -0.75 -6.02
N ARG A 14 5.45 -0.84 -6.55
CA ARG A 14 4.31 -0.01 -6.11
C ARG A 14 3.45 -0.79 -5.13
N ILE A 15 3.21 -0.19 -3.97
CA ILE A 15 2.45 -0.79 -2.87
C ILE A 15 1.29 0.11 -2.52
N ALA A 16 0.06 -0.39 -2.66
CA ALA A 16 -1.10 0.39 -2.26
C ALA A 16 -1.26 0.40 -0.74
N VAL A 17 -1.66 1.55 -0.20
CA VAL A 17 -1.99 1.72 1.22
C VAL A 17 -3.46 2.08 1.30
N ASN A 18 -4.28 1.16 1.80
CA ASN A 18 -5.72 1.29 2.02
C ASN A 18 -6.02 1.05 3.51
N ILE A 19 -5.55 1.98 4.34
CA ILE A 19 -5.63 1.95 5.81
C ILE A 19 -6.22 3.29 6.25
N GLU A 20 -7.10 3.28 7.25
CA GLU A 20 -7.63 4.49 7.88
C GLU A 20 -6.52 5.38 8.47
N LYS A 21 -6.86 6.62 8.80
CA LYS A 21 -5.89 7.55 9.42
C LYS A 21 -5.59 7.13 10.86
N ASN A 22 -4.49 6.40 11.04
CA ASN A 22 -3.98 5.94 12.33
C ASN A 22 -2.45 5.75 12.27
N GLU A 23 -1.85 5.30 13.37
CA GLU A 23 -0.43 5.01 13.48
C GLU A 23 0.06 3.95 12.48
N TRP A 24 -0.79 2.99 12.12
CA TRP A 24 -0.46 1.93 11.17
C TRP A 24 -0.34 2.43 9.75
N GLN A 25 -1.14 3.43 9.35
CA GLN A 25 -0.99 4.10 8.07
C GLN A 25 0.37 4.78 7.96
N ILE A 26 0.78 5.50 9.00
CA ILE A 26 2.10 6.18 9.06
C ILE A 26 3.23 5.14 9.00
N ALA A 27 3.16 4.11 9.84
CA ALA A 27 4.15 3.04 9.87
C ALA A 27 4.28 2.32 8.51
N SER A 28 3.16 2.11 7.81
CA SER A 28 3.11 1.48 6.49
C SER A 28 3.80 2.33 5.43
N VAL A 29 3.49 3.62 5.37
CA VAL A 29 4.12 4.54 4.41
C VAL A 29 5.63 4.62 4.65
N LEU A 30 6.06 4.76 5.91
CA LEU A 30 7.49 4.78 6.26
C LEU A 30 8.19 3.48 5.87
N ALA A 31 7.58 2.32 6.15
CA ALA A 31 8.16 1.03 5.78
C ALA A 31 8.35 0.88 4.26
N ILE A 32 7.39 1.36 3.46
CA ILE A 32 7.48 1.34 1.99
C ILE A 32 8.63 2.24 1.51
N VAL A 33 8.67 3.49 1.97
CA VAL A 33 9.72 4.46 1.56
C VAL A 33 11.11 3.97 1.97
N LEU A 34 11.26 3.44 3.20
CA LEU A 34 12.54 2.90 3.68
C LEU A 34 13.00 1.66 2.91
N SER A 35 12.07 0.89 2.33
CA SER A 35 12.41 -0.23 1.42
C SER A 35 12.79 0.23 0.00
N GLY A 36 12.73 1.52 -0.29
CA GLY A 36 12.96 2.09 -1.62
C GLY A 36 11.82 1.84 -2.60
N ALA A 37 10.65 1.44 -2.10
CA ALA A 37 9.44 1.21 -2.88
C ALA A 37 8.57 2.48 -2.93
N VAL A 38 7.53 2.45 -3.77
CA VAL A 38 6.62 3.58 -3.98
C VAL A 38 5.27 3.25 -3.35
N TYR A 39 4.79 4.10 -2.44
CA TYR A 39 3.44 3.91 -1.89
C TYR A 39 2.39 4.56 -2.80
N VAL A 40 1.22 3.93 -2.89
CA VAL A 40 0.06 4.42 -3.65
C VAL A 40 -1.11 4.58 -2.66
N PRO A 41 -1.48 5.82 -2.29
CA PRO A 41 -2.57 6.02 -1.33
C PRO A 41 -3.91 5.67 -1.96
N ILE A 42 -4.71 4.86 -1.26
CA ILE A 42 -6.10 4.56 -1.59
C ILE A 42 -6.94 4.88 -0.37
N ASP A 43 -7.93 5.73 -0.56
CA ASP A 43 -8.85 6.13 0.50
C ASP A 43 -9.88 5.00 0.76
N VAL A 44 -10.06 4.68 2.05
CA VAL A 44 -10.96 3.61 2.53
C VAL A 44 -12.41 3.88 2.15
N ASP A 45 -12.81 5.15 2.01
CA ASP A 45 -14.18 5.53 1.68
C ASP A 45 -14.47 5.47 0.17
N GLN A 46 -13.46 5.17 -0.65
CA GLN A 46 -13.66 5.06 -2.08
C GLN A 46 -14.49 3.82 -2.45
N PRO A 47 -15.45 3.95 -3.39
CA PRO A 47 -16.17 2.81 -3.93
C PRO A 47 -15.22 1.75 -4.49
N ILE A 48 -15.59 0.47 -4.37
CA ILE A 48 -14.78 -0.66 -4.82
C ILE A 48 -14.31 -0.53 -6.27
N ASN A 49 -15.18 -0.02 -7.16
CA ASN A 49 -14.85 0.21 -8.56
C ASN A 49 -13.74 1.26 -8.76
N ARG A 50 -13.68 2.28 -7.90
CA ARG A 50 -12.61 3.29 -7.92
C ARG A 50 -11.30 2.68 -7.42
N LYS A 51 -11.33 1.95 -6.31
CA LYS A 51 -10.18 1.22 -5.77
C LYS A 51 -9.57 0.28 -6.82
N ASN A 52 -10.41 -0.53 -7.48
CA ASN A 52 -9.99 -1.45 -8.54
C ASN A 52 -9.37 -0.74 -9.74
N LYS A 53 -9.89 0.43 -10.13
CA LYS A 53 -9.31 1.24 -11.22
C LYS A 53 -7.92 1.75 -10.87
N ILE A 54 -7.73 2.20 -9.62
CA ILE A 54 -6.41 2.62 -9.14
C ILE A 54 -5.45 1.45 -9.20
N LEU A 55 -5.79 0.33 -8.54
CA LEU A 55 -4.94 -0.86 -8.47
C LEU A 55 -4.48 -1.35 -9.86
N LYS A 56 -5.40 -1.41 -10.83
CA LYS A 56 -5.07 -1.80 -12.21
C LYS A 56 -4.17 -0.79 -12.93
N LYS A 57 -4.40 0.51 -12.76
CA LYS A 57 -3.61 1.56 -13.43
C LYS A 57 -2.23 1.73 -12.83
N SER A 58 -2.10 1.52 -11.53
CA SER A 58 -0.87 1.75 -10.78
C SER A 58 0.04 0.54 -10.73
N ASP A 59 -0.26 -0.57 -11.41
CA ASP A 59 0.56 -1.79 -11.42
C ASP A 59 1.05 -2.17 -10.00
N VAL A 60 0.08 -2.20 -9.07
CA VAL A 60 0.37 -2.42 -7.65
C VAL A 60 0.70 -3.89 -7.43
N LYS A 61 1.81 -4.15 -6.74
CA LYS A 61 2.27 -5.50 -6.43
C LYS A 61 1.59 -6.08 -5.19
N VAL A 62 1.36 -5.24 -4.18
CA VAL A 62 0.74 -5.62 -2.89
C VAL A 62 -0.14 -4.48 -2.39
N VAL A 63 -1.26 -4.82 -1.76
CA VAL A 63 -2.10 -3.88 -1.01
C VAL A 63 -1.88 -4.11 0.48
N LEU A 64 -1.54 -3.04 1.21
CA LEU A 64 -1.59 -3.03 2.67
C LEU A 64 -2.96 -2.50 3.08
N SER A 65 -3.71 -3.33 3.80
CA SER A 65 -4.95 -2.98 4.48
C SER A 65 -4.85 -3.40 5.94
N CYS A 66 -5.61 -2.72 6.80
CA CYS A 66 -5.84 -3.18 8.15
C CYS A 66 -7.24 -3.81 8.13
N ASP A 67 -7.33 -5.09 8.49
CA ASP A 67 -8.59 -5.64 8.94
C ASP A 67 -8.83 -5.13 10.35
N GLU A 68 -10.09 -4.86 10.72
CA GLU A 68 -10.46 -4.65 12.13
C GLU A 68 -10.25 -5.92 12.96
#